data_AF-A0A937SN88-F1
#
_entry.id   AF-A0A937SN88-F1
#
_cell.length_a   1.000
_cell.length_b   1.000
_cell.length_c   1.000
_cell.angle_alpha   90.00
_cell.angle_beta   90.00
_cell.angle_gamma   90.00
#
_symmetry.space_group_name_H-M   'P 1'
#
loop_
_entity.id
_entity.type
_entity.pdbx_description
1 polymer ?
#
loop_
_entity_poly.entity_id
_entity_poly.type
_entity_poly.pdbx_seq_one_letter_code
_entity_poly.pdbx_strand_id
1 'polypeptide(L)'
;MKKLYAVLSVLLALAFVLSACGEAAPTEAPPPVATEAPPVATEAPPPPPPPPPAFVACQVSDTGGTDDKSFNQFAWVGMERAAAELGADIRFLESKGEADYEPNLNAFVEEGCNIIYGVGFLLDGALSTVSTANPDVLFGGVDTAWNNNANYIGSFYNINEATMLAGYLAAGMTQTGKVGVYAGINIPPVTAFSDGYYMGIQEYNKVHGTSVTLEGWDPVAQDGLFTGDFSDTDKGRTMTETLLDAGADIIMPVAGPVGQGSLAVFEERGTGLLIGVDTDWSSFYPDQADFILASAMKRMDLFVFDTIKAGVDGTFTGAQFIGNLENGRVSMDVGSAWMDKVPADLMAEIEALKAKIISGEVSAVYPR
;
A
#
# COMPACT_ATOMS: atom_id res chain seq x y z
N MET A 1 21.18 29.26 -43.52
CA MET A 1 20.71 30.35 -44.41
C MET A 1 20.33 29.78 -45.76
N LYS A 2 19.26 30.28 -46.43
CA LYS A 2 18.98 30.38 -47.90
C LYS A 2 19.60 29.27 -48.81
N LYS A 3 18.90 28.49 -49.66
CA LYS A 3 17.70 28.64 -50.55
C LYS A 3 17.09 27.23 -50.77
N LEU A 4 15.87 26.92 -51.25
CA LEU A 4 14.68 27.64 -51.77
C LEU A 4 14.71 28.25 -53.20
N TYR A 5 14.38 27.46 -54.24
CA TYR A 5 13.80 27.86 -55.56
C TYR A 5 13.12 26.61 -56.21
N ALA A 6 11.82 26.64 -56.55
CA ALA A 6 11.18 27.02 -57.84
C ALA A 6 11.40 25.98 -58.98
N VAL A 7 10.42 25.25 -59.55
CA VAL A 7 9.03 25.50 -60.05
C VAL A 7 8.98 25.97 -61.52
N LEU A 8 8.44 25.12 -62.41
CA LEU A 8 7.87 25.29 -63.78
C LEU A 8 7.62 23.85 -64.36
N SER A 9 6.74 23.52 -65.34
CA SER A 9 5.43 24.05 -65.79
C SER A 9 4.75 23.16 -66.87
N VAL A 10 3.54 23.56 -67.32
CA VAL A 10 2.81 23.24 -68.60
C VAL A 10 1.72 22.13 -68.47
N LEU A 11 0.39 22.39 -68.48
CA LEU A 11 -0.54 22.96 -69.51
C LEU A 11 -0.74 22.01 -70.73
N LEU A 12 -1.85 21.89 -71.49
CA LEU A 12 -3.18 22.53 -71.57
C LEU A 12 -4.17 21.60 -72.35
N ALA A 13 -5.48 21.61 -72.03
CA ALA A 13 -6.63 21.36 -72.96
C ALA A 13 -7.96 21.44 -72.16
N LEU A 14 -8.69 22.56 -72.10
CA LEU A 14 -9.65 23.13 -73.07
C LEU A 14 -10.87 22.25 -73.46
N ALA A 15 -12.05 22.87 -73.47
CA ALA A 15 -13.35 22.25 -73.73
C ALA A 15 -14.10 22.96 -74.87
N PHE A 16 -15.11 22.31 -75.47
CA PHE A 16 -16.34 22.92 -76.01
C PHE A 16 -17.25 21.84 -76.65
N VAL A 17 -18.57 22.05 -76.59
CA VAL A 17 -19.55 21.97 -77.71
C VAL A 17 -20.94 22.31 -77.16
N LEU A 18 -21.82 22.88 -77.99
CA LEU A 18 -23.13 23.41 -77.63
C LEU A 18 -24.31 22.50 -78.03
N SER A 19 -25.45 22.82 -77.43
CA SER A 19 -26.84 22.43 -77.74
C SER A 19 -27.20 22.06 -79.18
N ALA A 20 -28.15 21.13 -79.31
CA ALA A 20 -29.06 21.00 -80.46
C ALA A 20 -30.51 20.86 -79.97
N CYS A 21 -31.47 21.46 -80.69
CA CYS A 21 -32.91 21.36 -80.42
C CYS A 21 -33.61 20.53 -81.52
N GLY A 22 -34.75 19.91 -81.22
CA GLY A 22 -35.54 19.15 -82.20
C GLY A 22 -36.95 18.82 -81.72
N GLU A 23 -37.92 18.91 -82.65
CA GLU A 23 -39.38 18.83 -82.41
C GLU A 23 -40.08 18.28 -83.67
N ALA A 24 -41.25 17.62 -83.60
CA ALA A 24 -41.93 16.98 -82.49
C ALA A 24 -43.01 16.01 -83.04
N ALA A 25 -43.39 14.98 -82.27
CA ALA A 25 -44.55 14.12 -82.55
C ALA A 25 -45.11 13.54 -81.23
N PRO A 26 -46.45 13.42 -81.06
CA PRO A 26 -47.04 12.94 -79.81
C PRO A 26 -47.05 11.41 -79.70
N THR A 27 -46.92 10.90 -78.49
CA THR A 27 -47.15 9.48 -78.15
C THR A 27 -47.90 9.42 -76.82
N GLU A 28 -48.85 8.49 -76.68
CA GLU A 28 -49.67 8.36 -75.46
C GLU A 28 -48.85 7.96 -74.22
N ALA A 29 -49.33 8.38 -73.05
CA ALA A 29 -48.60 8.27 -71.80
C ALA A 29 -48.68 6.86 -71.19
N PRO A 30 -47.55 6.28 -70.73
CA PRO A 30 -47.56 5.22 -69.73
C PRO A 30 -48.16 5.73 -68.40
N PRO A 31 -48.75 4.85 -67.56
CA PRO A 31 -49.20 5.24 -66.23
C PRO A 31 -48.00 5.65 -65.34
N PRO A 32 -48.22 6.53 -64.35
CA PRO A 32 -47.15 7.04 -63.50
C PRO A 32 -46.53 5.92 -62.65
N VAL A 33 -45.22 5.71 -62.80
CA VAL A 33 -44.41 4.96 -61.83
C VAL A 33 -44.33 5.79 -60.55
N ALA A 34 -44.54 5.17 -59.40
CA ALA A 34 -44.41 5.85 -58.11
C ALA A 34 -42.94 6.21 -57.87
N THR A 35 -42.63 7.51 -57.83
CA THR A 35 -41.31 8.01 -57.45
C THR A 35 -41.10 7.83 -55.96
N GLU A 36 -40.21 6.93 -55.55
CA GLU A 36 -39.76 6.87 -54.16
C GLU A 36 -39.06 8.20 -53.80
N ALA A 37 -39.34 8.70 -52.59
CA ALA A 37 -38.66 9.88 -52.08
C ALA A 37 -37.17 9.57 -51.86
N PRO A 38 -36.25 10.53 -52.09
CA PRO A 38 -34.84 10.34 -51.74
C PRO A 38 -34.73 10.03 -50.24
N PRO A 39 -33.85 9.09 -49.84
CA PRO A 39 -33.70 8.73 -48.43
C PRO A 39 -33.28 9.96 -47.63
N VAL A 40 -34.04 10.25 -46.57
CA VAL A 40 -33.67 11.30 -45.62
C VAL A 40 -32.33 10.92 -45.01
N ALA A 41 -31.33 11.77 -45.19
CA ALA A 41 -30.02 11.59 -44.58
C ALA A 41 -30.20 11.61 -43.06
N THR A 42 -30.18 10.42 -42.45
CA THR A 42 -30.25 10.29 -41.00
C THR A 42 -28.96 10.87 -40.44
N GLU A 43 -29.05 11.94 -39.65
CA GLU A 43 -27.88 12.44 -38.94
C GLU A 43 -27.28 11.30 -38.11
N ALA A 44 -25.97 11.11 -38.21
CA ALA A 44 -25.29 10.15 -37.36
C ALA A 44 -25.54 10.56 -35.89
N PRO A 45 -25.82 9.60 -34.98
CA PRO A 45 -25.99 9.93 -33.58
C PRO A 45 -24.74 10.68 -33.08
N PRO A 46 -24.90 11.69 -32.22
CA PRO A 46 -23.76 12.43 -31.70
C PRO A 46 -22.76 11.46 -31.05
N PRO A 47 -21.45 11.74 -31.10
CA PRO A 47 -20.47 10.92 -30.42
C PRO A 47 -20.87 10.80 -28.93
N PRO A 48 -20.65 9.63 -28.30
CA PRO A 48 -20.94 9.49 -26.87
C PRO A 48 -20.18 10.58 -26.10
N PRO A 49 -20.74 11.09 -24.99
CA PRO A 49 -20.01 12.01 -24.13
C PRO A 49 -18.67 11.39 -23.75
N PRO A 50 -17.61 12.20 -23.57
CA PRO A 50 -16.37 11.67 -23.03
C PRO A 50 -16.65 10.95 -21.70
N PRO A 51 -15.90 9.89 -21.36
CA PRO A 51 -16.01 9.29 -20.03
C PRO A 51 -15.81 10.38 -18.97
N PRO A 52 -16.45 10.25 -17.79
CA PRO A 52 -16.14 11.14 -16.68
C PRO A 52 -14.62 11.14 -16.40
N PRO A 53 -14.05 12.26 -15.93
CA PRO A 53 -12.63 12.29 -15.57
C PRO A 53 -12.34 11.17 -14.57
N ALA A 54 -11.21 10.49 -14.76
CA ALA A 54 -10.79 9.43 -13.85
C ALA A 54 -10.66 9.98 -12.43
N PHE A 55 -11.07 9.18 -11.45
CA PHE A 55 -10.91 9.53 -10.04
C PHE A 55 -9.41 9.53 -9.72
N VAL A 56 -8.87 10.68 -9.30
CA VAL A 56 -7.44 10.87 -9.08
C VAL A 56 -7.12 10.60 -7.61
N ALA A 57 -6.29 9.58 -7.34
CA ALA A 57 -5.81 9.24 -6.02
C ALA A 57 -4.30 9.51 -5.91
N CYS A 58 -3.88 10.25 -4.89
CA CYS A 58 -2.51 10.73 -4.76
C CYS A 58 -1.92 10.33 -3.41
N GLN A 59 -0.67 9.87 -3.36
CA GLN A 59 -0.01 9.38 -2.13
C GLN A 59 1.27 10.19 -1.83
N VAL A 60 1.40 10.66 -0.59
CA VAL A 60 2.64 11.20 -0.02
C VAL A 60 3.16 10.23 1.03
N SER A 61 4.43 9.84 0.96
CA SER A 61 5.13 9.14 2.05
C SER A 61 5.85 10.12 2.96
N ASP A 62 5.95 9.82 4.26
CA ASP A 62 6.77 10.66 5.17
C ASP A 62 8.27 10.51 4.88
N THR A 63 8.69 9.28 4.55
CA THR A 63 10.02 8.88 4.15
C THR A 63 9.94 7.62 3.27
N GLY A 64 10.80 7.51 2.25
CA GLY A 64 10.94 6.30 1.44
C GLY A 64 9.95 6.20 0.26
N GLY A 65 10.38 5.51 -0.80
CA GLY A 65 9.67 5.40 -2.07
C GLY A 65 8.66 4.24 -2.14
N THR A 66 7.92 4.16 -3.25
CA THR A 66 6.99 3.06 -3.57
C THR A 66 7.68 1.73 -3.87
N ASP A 67 9.01 1.69 -3.78
CA ASP A 67 9.88 0.52 -3.97
C ASP A 67 10.58 0.06 -2.68
N ASP A 68 10.20 0.58 -1.50
CA ASP A 68 10.79 0.28 -0.19
C ASP A 68 10.62 -1.17 0.31
N LYS A 69 9.91 -2.03 -0.43
CA LYS A 69 9.61 -3.44 -0.10
C LYS A 69 8.82 -3.63 1.20
N SER A 70 8.26 -2.55 1.75
CA SER A 70 7.69 -2.51 3.09
C SER A 70 6.51 -1.53 3.12
N PHE A 71 6.49 -0.62 4.08
CA PHE A 71 5.34 0.20 4.46
C PHE A 71 4.77 1.04 3.31
N ASN A 72 5.62 1.80 2.60
CA ASN A 72 5.16 2.70 1.53
C ASN A 72 4.79 1.94 0.25
N GLN A 73 5.58 0.91 -0.10
CA GLN A 73 5.26 0.03 -1.23
C GLN A 73 3.92 -0.69 -1.00
N PHE A 74 3.60 -1.11 0.21
CA PHE A 74 2.36 -1.87 0.45
C PHE A 74 1.11 -0.99 0.53
N ALA A 75 1.21 0.27 0.99
CA ALA A 75 0.17 1.26 0.74
C ALA A 75 -0.02 1.51 -0.78
N TRP A 76 1.07 1.60 -1.53
CA TRP A 76 1.05 1.81 -2.98
C TRP A 76 0.43 0.65 -3.76
N VAL A 77 0.58 -0.61 -3.31
CA VAL A 77 -0.15 -1.77 -3.89
C VAL A 77 -1.67 -1.57 -3.85
N GLY A 78 -2.20 -0.87 -2.83
CA GLY A 78 -3.61 -0.46 -2.78
C GLY A 78 -3.99 0.56 -3.86
N MET A 79 -3.08 1.51 -4.16
CA MET A 79 -3.22 2.48 -5.26
C MET A 79 -3.20 1.78 -6.62
N GLU A 80 -2.22 0.91 -6.86
CA GLU A 80 -2.09 0.15 -8.12
C GLU A 80 -3.30 -0.75 -8.36
N ARG A 81 -3.82 -1.40 -7.32
CA ARG A 81 -5.05 -2.17 -7.38
C ARG A 81 -6.27 -1.30 -7.70
N ALA A 82 -6.35 -0.09 -7.17
CA ALA A 82 -7.42 0.85 -7.51
C ALA A 82 -7.32 1.37 -8.96
N ALA A 83 -6.12 1.62 -9.49
CA ALA A 83 -5.93 1.92 -10.90
C ALA A 83 -6.40 0.75 -11.80
N ALA A 84 -6.06 -0.49 -11.43
CA ALA A 84 -6.40 -1.69 -12.19
C ALA A 84 -7.89 -2.08 -12.14
N GLU A 85 -8.55 -2.01 -10.97
CA GLU A 85 -9.94 -2.46 -10.79
C GLU A 85 -10.99 -1.34 -10.90
N LEU A 86 -10.62 -0.09 -10.61
CA LEU A 86 -11.54 1.06 -10.57
C LEU A 86 -11.26 2.10 -11.67
N GLY A 87 -10.12 2.02 -12.37
CA GLY A 87 -9.72 2.98 -13.40
C GLY A 87 -9.26 4.33 -12.84
N ALA A 88 -8.76 4.35 -11.60
CA ALA A 88 -8.22 5.56 -10.97
C ALA A 88 -6.91 6.01 -11.65
N ASP A 89 -6.69 7.34 -11.71
CA ASP A 89 -5.38 7.92 -11.99
C ASP A 89 -4.59 7.98 -10.68
N ILE A 90 -3.34 7.51 -10.65
CA ILE A 90 -2.55 7.40 -9.42
C ILE A 90 -1.23 8.16 -9.47
N ARG A 91 -0.94 8.92 -8.41
CA ARG A 91 0.24 9.79 -8.33
C ARG A 91 0.96 9.63 -6.99
N PHE A 92 2.27 9.85 -6.98
CA PHE A 92 3.13 9.70 -5.81
C PHE A 92 4.10 10.87 -5.68
N LEU A 93 4.30 11.35 -4.44
CA LEU A 93 5.36 12.27 -4.06
C LEU A 93 6.07 11.74 -2.82
N GLU A 94 7.39 11.70 -2.86
CA GLU A 94 8.22 11.28 -1.73
C GLU A 94 8.66 12.51 -0.93
N SER A 95 8.45 12.52 0.38
CA SER A 95 9.09 13.51 1.27
C SER A 95 10.47 13.04 1.73
N LYS A 96 11.38 13.99 1.96
CA LYS A 96 12.72 13.76 2.53
C LYS A 96 12.81 14.22 3.99
N GLY A 97 11.72 14.78 4.52
CA GLY A 97 11.52 15.13 5.92
C GLY A 97 10.38 16.14 6.08
N GLU A 98 10.14 16.57 7.32
CA GLU A 98 8.99 17.39 7.75
C GLU A 98 8.74 18.65 6.90
N ALA A 99 9.80 19.28 6.38
CA ALA A 99 9.71 20.47 5.53
C ALA A 99 9.00 20.23 4.19
N ASP A 100 8.91 18.99 3.71
CA ASP A 100 8.28 18.62 2.44
C ASP A 100 6.81 18.20 2.61
N TYR A 101 6.35 17.95 3.85
CA TYR A 101 5.04 17.32 4.12
C TYR A 101 3.86 18.19 3.66
N GLU A 102 3.71 19.39 4.22
CA GLU A 102 2.64 20.31 3.78
C GLU A 102 2.79 20.74 2.32
N PRO A 103 3.99 21.05 1.78
CA PRO A 103 4.17 21.32 0.35
C PRO A 103 3.70 20.19 -0.58
N ASN A 104 4.08 18.93 -0.33
CA ASN A 104 3.67 17.79 -1.16
C ASN A 104 2.15 17.57 -1.11
N LEU A 105 1.54 17.69 0.07
CA LEU A 105 0.09 17.56 0.24
C LEU A 105 -0.69 18.69 -0.46
N ASN A 106 -0.23 19.94 -0.37
CA ASN A 106 -0.87 21.07 -1.06
C ASN A 106 -0.67 21.01 -2.58
N ALA A 107 0.48 20.51 -3.07
CA ALA A 107 0.69 20.30 -4.51
C ALA A 107 -0.37 19.35 -5.11
N PHE A 108 -0.75 18.30 -4.39
CA PHE A 108 -1.83 17.40 -4.81
C PHE A 108 -3.23 18.02 -4.71
N VAL A 109 -3.46 18.99 -3.82
CA VAL A 109 -4.69 19.81 -3.83
C VAL A 109 -4.72 20.70 -5.09
N GLU A 110 -3.62 21.38 -5.41
CA GLU A 110 -3.50 22.24 -6.60
C GLU A 110 -3.61 21.43 -7.92
N GLU A 111 -3.11 20.20 -7.94
CA GLU A 111 -3.26 19.25 -9.06
C GLU A 111 -4.68 18.66 -9.21
N GLY A 112 -5.58 18.91 -8.27
CA GLY A 112 -6.97 18.45 -8.31
C GLY A 112 -7.17 16.96 -7.99
N CYS A 113 -6.33 16.38 -7.12
CA CYS A 113 -6.54 15.02 -6.62
C CYS A 113 -7.89 14.90 -5.89
N ASN A 114 -8.64 13.83 -6.14
CA ASN A 114 -9.93 13.58 -5.49
C ASN A 114 -9.76 13.00 -4.08
N ILE A 115 -8.73 12.18 -3.88
CA ILE A 115 -8.28 11.73 -2.56
C ILE A 115 -6.76 11.86 -2.43
N ILE A 116 -6.29 12.28 -1.25
CA ILE A 116 -4.88 12.45 -0.93
C ILE A 116 -4.53 11.62 0.29
N TYR A 117 -3.56 10.72 0.16
CA TYR A 117 -3.04 9.87 1.22
C TYR A 117 -1.78 10.46 1.85
N GLY A 118 -1.74 10.52 3.17
CA GLY A 118 -0.50 10.62 3.93
C GLY A 118 -0.13 9.26 4.51
N VAL A 119 1.03 8.73 4.13
CA VAL A 119 1.50 7.40 4.54
C VAL A 119 2.68 7.58 5.49
N GLY A 120 2.44 7.31 6.77
CA GLY A 120 3.43 7.41 7.84
C GLY A 120 2.99 8.34 8.96
N PHE A 121 3.31 7.97 10.20
CA PHE A 121 2.91 8.68 11.41
C PHE A 121 3.44 10.12 11.46
N LEU A 122 4.57 10.42 10.81
CA LEU A 122 5.13 11.78 10.83
C LEU A 122 4.29 12.75 9.98
N LEU A 123 3.47 12.25 9.04
CA LEU A 123 2.54 13.07 8.24
C LEU A 123 1.25 13.45 8.97
N ASP A 124 0.93 12.84 10.12
CA ASP A 124 -0.36 13.01 10.83
C ASP A 124 -0.77 14.48 11.01
N GLY A 125 0.15 15.31 11.54
CA GLY A 125 -0.08 16.74 11.74
C GLY A 125 -0.31 17.52 10.44
N ALA A 126 0.55 17.33 9.44
CA ALA A 126 0.46 18.02 8.15
C ALA A 126 -0.81 17.62 7.38
N LEU A 127 -1.14 16.33 7.35
CA LEU A 127 -2.36 15.79 6.74
C LEU A 127 -3.61 16.31 7.45
N SER A 128 -3.57 16.45 8.78
CA SER A 128 -4.65 17.06 9.55
C SER A 128 -4.84 18.56 9.24
N THR A 129 -3.75 19.33 9.11
CA THR A 129 -3.78 20.74 8.68
C THR A 129 -4.39 20.89 7.28
N VAL A 130 -3.84 20.18 6.28
CA VAL A 130 -4.23 20.36 4.87
C VAL A 130 -5.65 19.86 4.61
N SER A 131 -6.09 18.78 5.25
CA SER A 131 -7.47 18.28 5.13
C SER A 131 -8.52 19.19 5.77
N THR A 132 -8.16 19.88 6.86
CA THR A 132 -9.02 20.88 7.50
C THR A 132 -9.16 22.15 6.64
N ALA A 133 -8.11 22.50 5.89
CA ALA A 133 -8.13 23.63 4.96
C ALA A 133 -8.93 23.35 3.67
N ASN A 134 -9.06 22.07 3.27
CA ASN A 134 -9.60 21.66 1.98
C ASN A 134 -10.79 20.67 2.11
N PRO A 135 -11.95 21.12 2.63
CA PRO A 135 -13.08 20.24 2.95
C PRO A 135 -13.73 19.54 1.73
N ASP A 136 -13.51 20.06 0.52
CA ASP A 136 -14.05 19.50 -0.73
C ASP A 136 -13.15 18.39 -1.34
N VAL A 137 -11.97 18.14 -0.76
CA VAL A 137 -11.03 17.07 -1.15
C VAL A 137 -11.03 15.97 -0.09
N LEU A 138 -10.99 14.70 -0.49
CA LEU A 138 -10.93 13.57 0.45
C LEU A 138 -9.48 13.31 0.91
N PHE A 139 -9.33 12.80 2.12
CA PHE A 139 -8.03 12.47 2.71
C PHE A 139 -8.06 11.11 3.40
N GLY A 140 -7.01 10.31 3.17
CA GLY A 140 -6.76 9.06 3.88
C GLY A 140 -5.41 9.10 4.59
N GLY A 141 -5.29 8.48 5.75
CA GLY A 141 -4.02 8.44 6.48
C GLY A 141 -3.66 7.05 7.00
N VAL A 142 -2.38 6.70 6.92
CA VAL A 142 -1.85 5.39 7.33
C VAL A 142 -0.91 5.55 8.52
N ASP A 143 -1.27 4.89 9.63
CA ASP A 143 -0.78 5.16 11.00
C ASP A 143 -1.00 6.62 11.43
N THR A 144 -2.22 7.13 11.24
CA THR A 144 -2.66 8.50 11.58
C THR A 144 -3.99 8.53 12.35
N ALA A 145 -4.22 9.65 13.05
CA ALA A 145 -5.42 9.91 13.85
C ALA A 145 -6.51 10.64 13.06
N TRP A 146 -7.77 10.25 13.25
CA TRP A 146 -8.90 10.99 12.70
C TRP A 146 -9.06 12.36 13.37
N ASN A 147 -8.98 13.42 12.56
CA ASN A 147 -9.16 14.80 13.02
C ASN A 147 -10.63 15.24 13.23
N ASN A 148 -11.59 14.31 13.15
CA ASN A 148 -13.05 14.52 13.22
C ASN A 148 -13.69 15.18 11.98
N ASN A 149 -12.93 15.45 10.91
CA ASN A 149 -13.50 16.00 9.68
C ASN A 149 -14.17 14.89 8.84
N ALA A 150 -15.27 15.23 8.15
CA ALA A 150 -16.05 14.27 7.35
C ALA A 150 -15.35 13.84 6.05
N ASN A 151 -14.35 14.59 5.59
CA ASN A 151 -13.53 14.30 4.41
C ASN A 151 -12.24 13.52 4.73
N TYR A 152 -11.93 13.24 6.00
CA TYR A 152 -10.69 12.56 6.42
C TYR A 152 -10.97 11.19 7.05
N ILE A 153 -10.29 10.14 6.61
CA ILE A 153 -10.25 8.84 7.31
C ILE A 153 -8.82 8.50 7.75
N GLY A 154 -8.59 8.45 9.07
CA GLY A 154 -7.32 8.01 9.65
C GLY A 154 -7.33 6.51 9.89
N SER A 155 -6.18 5.86 9.85
CA SER A 155 -6.05 4.44 10.22
C SER A 155 -4.93 4.21 11.22
N PHE A 156 -5.22 3.38 12.22
CA PHE A 156 -4.21 2.72 13.06
C PHE A 156 -4.42 1.21 12.99
N TYR A 157 -3.40 0.46 13.39
CA TYR A 157 -3.44 -1.01 13.40
C TYR A 157 -3.09 -1.51 14.80
N ASN A 158 -3.90 -2.42 15.34
CA ASN A 158 -3.61 -3.20 16.55
C ASN A 158 -2.54 -4.25 16.24
N ILE A 159 -1.39 -3.82 15.72
CA ILE A 159 -0.34 -4.70 15.18
C ILE A 159 0.30 -5.58 16.27
N ASN A 160 0.19 -5.14 17.52
CA ASN A 160 0.49 -5.92 18.72
C ASN A 160 -0.28 -7.25 18.79
N GLU A 161 -1.49 -7.33 18.23
CA GLU A 161 -2.26 -8.58 18.14
C GLU A 161 -1.57 -9.61 17.23
N ALA A 162 -1.03 -9.17 16.09
CA ALA A 162 -0.31 -10.04 15.16
C ALA A 162 1.11 -10.36 15.65
N THR A 163 1.84 -9.39 16.23
CA THR A 163 3.17 -9.68 16.78
C THR A 163 3.09 -10.55 18.04
N MET A 164 1.97 -10.58 18.77
CA MET A 164 1.75 -11.57 19.82
C MET A 164 1.72 -13.01 19.28
N LEU A 165 1.15 -13.22 18.08
CA LEU A 165 1.24 -14.52 17.40
C LEU A 165 2.69 -14.81 16.95
N ALA A 166 3.38 -13.81 16.38
CA ALA A 166 4.76 -13.95 15.93
C ALA A 166 5.75 -14.21 17.08
N GLY A 167 5.53 -13.62 18.25
CA GLY A 167 6.34 -13.85 19.46
C GLY A 167 6.12 -15.24 20.04
N TYR A 168 4.88 -15.74 19.99
CA TYR A 168 4.56 -17.12 20.37
C TYR A 168 5.21 -18.13 19.41
N LEU A 169 5.15 -17.88 18.09
CA LEU A 169 5.85 -18.66 17.07
C LEU A 169 7.37 -18.66 17.28
N ALA A 170 7.97 -17.49 17.48
CA ALA A 170 9.41 -17.36 17.69
C ALA A 170 9.88 -18.09 18.98
N ALA A 171 9.11 -18.00 20.06
CA ALA A 171 9.39 -18.72 21.30
C ALA A 171 9.24 -20.26 21.16
N GLY A 172 8.39 -20.74 20.26
CA GLY A 172 8.28 -22.17 19.91
C GLY A 172 9.32 -22.67 18.90
N MET A 173 9.93 -21.78 18.12
CA MET A 173 10.89 -22.14 17.06
C MET A 173 12.37 -21.90 17.42
N THR A 174 12.67 -21.06 18.40
CA THR A 174 14.05 -20.77 18.85
C THR A 174 14.78 -22.02 19.32
N GLN A 175 16.04 -22.15 18.89
CA GLN A 175 16.96 -23.22 19.27
C GLN A 175 17.91 -22.78 20.40
N THR A 176 18.16 -21.48 20.55
CA THR A 176 18.98 -20.92 21.64
C THR A 176 18.18 -20.57 22.90
N GLY A 177 16.85 -20.44 22.79
CA GLY A 177 16.00 -19.88 23.85
C GLY A 177 16.08 -18.36 23.96
N LYS A 178 16.61 -17.69 22.93
CA LYS A 178 16.71 -16.23 22.85
C LYS A 178 16.19 -15.76 21.50
N VAL A 179 15.38 -14.71 21.53
CA VAL A 179 14.88 -14.03 20.34
C VAL A 179 15.13 -12.53 20.47
N GLY A 180 15.24 -11.82 19.35
CA GLY A 180 15.64 -10.41 19.32
C GLY A 180 14.58 -9.51 18.67
N VAL A 181 14.63 -8.23 19.01
CA VAL A 181 13.93 -7.16 18.32
C VAL A 181 14.82 -5.93 18.24
N TYR A 182 14.73 -5.19 17.14
CA TYR A 182 15.17 -3.80 17.07
C TYR A 182 14.19 -3.02 16.20
N ALA A 183 14.22 -1.69 16.31
CA ALA A 183 13.22 -0.82 15.71
C ALA A 183 13.84 0.38 15.00
N GLY A 184 13.05 1.08 14.18
CA GLY A 184 13.45 2.30 13.49
C GLY A 184 13.49 3.51 14.44
N ILE A 185 12.36 4.21 14.56
CA ILE A 185 12.16 5.37 15.45
C ILE A 185 11.25 4.99 16.63
N ASN A 186 11.53 5.50 17.83
CA ASN A 186 10.67 5.29 19.01
C ASN A 186 9.39 6.14 18.90
N ILE A 187 8.36 5.57 18.26
CA ILE A 187 7.01 6.15 18.08
C ILE A 187 5.93 5.07 18.34
N PRO A 188 4.70 5.45 18.75
CA PRO A 188 3.66 4.49 19.13
C PRO A 188 3.33 3.36 18.13
N PRO A 189 3.21 3.58 16.81
CA PRO A 189 2.93 2.48 15.87
C PRO A 189 4.12 1.53 15.66
N VAL A 190 5.33 1.90 16.10
CA VAL A 190 6.52 1.05 16.10
C VAL A 190 6.63 0.26 17.41
N THR A 191 6.47 0.92 18.58
CA THR A 191 6.60 0.24 19.87
C THR A 191 5.51 -0.81 20.11
N ALA A 192 4.34 -0.64 19.48
CA ALA A 192 3.26 -1.64 19.47
C ALA A 192 3.69 -3.02 18.95
N PHE A 193 4.56 -3.08 17.93
CA PHE A 193 5.10 -4.37 17.45
C PHE A 193 5.89 -5.07 18.57
N SER A 194 6.83 -4.35 19.20
CA SER A 194 7.72 -4.87 20.23
C SER A 194 6.97 -5.29 21.51
N ASP A 195 5.97 -4.50 21.93
CA ASP A 195 5.07 -4.85 23.05
C ASP A 195 4.31 -6.15 22.77
N GLY A 196 3.72 -6.31 21.58
CA GLY A 196 3.03 -7.55 21.21
C GLY A 196 3.96 -8.75 21.11
N TYR A 197 5.15 -8.60 20.50
CA TYR A 197 6.16 -9.66 20.38
C TYR A 197 6.63 -10.15 21.76
N TYR A 198 6.90 -9.21 22.68
CA TYR A 198 7.18 -9.53 24.08
C TYR A 198 6.02 -10.32 24.72
N MET A 199 4.77 -9.85 24.58
CA MET A 199 3.59 -10.52 25.15
C MET A 199 3.41 -11.95 24.60
N GLY A 200 3.71 -12.19 23.32
CA GLY A 200 3.67 -13.52 22.69
C GLY A 200 4.66 -14.49 23.33
N ILE A 201 5.90 -14.03 23.53
CA ILE A 201 6.96 -14.80 24.19
C ILE A 201 6.59 -15.11 25.66
N GLN A 202 5.98 -14.14 26.38
CA GLN A 202 5.53 -14.38 27.75
C GLN A 202 4.37 -15.38 27.83
N GLU A 203 3.42 -15.34 26.88
CA GLU A 203 2.31 -16.31 26.86
C GLU A 203 2.82 -17.72 26.53
N TYR A 204 3.76 -17.87 25.58
CA TYR A 204 4.41 -19.16 25.31
C TYR A 204 5.12 -19.72 26.56
N ASN A 205 5.93 -18.88 27.23
CA ASN A 205 6.59 -19.24 28.49
C ASN A 205 5.60 -19.66 29.60
N LYS A 206 4.44 -18.98 29.67
CA LYS A 206 3.36 -19.29 30.62
C LYS A 206 2.63 -20.60 30.30
N VAL A 207 2.45 -20.94 29.02
CA VAL A 207 1.81 -22.20 28.59
C VAL A 207 2.75 -23.39 28.77
N HIS A 208 4.00 -23.28 28.31
CA HIS A 208 4.96 -24.40 28.26
C HIS A 208 5.89 -24.50 29.47
N GLY A 209 5.91 -23.49 30.35
CA GLY A 209 6.83 -23.44 31.50
C GLY A 209 8.29 -23.16 31.10
N THR A 210 8.51 -22.59 29.92
CA THR A 210 9.83 -22.21 29.38
C THR A 210 10.29 -20.84 29.87
N SER A 211 11.51 -20.46 29.51
CA SER A 211 12.13 -19.17 29.88
C SER A 211 12.82 -18.51 28.69
N VAL A 212 12.15 -18.45 27.54
CA VAL A 212 12.65 -17.73 26.35
C VAL A 212 12.74 -16.23 26.66
N THR A 213 13.87 -15.60 26.34
CA THR A 213 14.09 -14.18 26.60
C THR A 213 14.06 -13.35 25.31
N LEU A 214 13.46 -12.16 25.39
CA LEU A 214 13.55 -11.14 24.35
C LEU A 214 14.76 -10.24 24.61
N GLU A 215 15.65 -10.12 23.64
CA GLU A 215 16.75 -9.17 23.62
C GLU A 215 16.33 -7.92 22.83
N GLY A 216 16.67 -6.73 23.33
CA GLY A 216 16.53 -5.46 22.58
C GLY A 216 15.26 -4.62 22.83
N TRP A 217 14.35 -5.04 23.71
CA TRP A 217 13.17 -4.23 24.14
C TRP A 217 12.89 -4.34 25.64
N ASP A 218 12.63 -3.20 26.28
CA ASP A 218 12.06 -3.10 27.62
C ASP A 218 10.64 -2.49 27.54
N PRO A 219 9.57 -3.29 27.72
CA PRO A 219 8.19 -2.80 27.61
C PRO A 219 7.76 -1.93 28.81
N VAL A 220 8.48 -1.95 29.94
CA VAL A 220 8.24 -1.06 31.09
C VAL A 220 8.84 0.32 30.81
N ALA A 221 10.06 0.36 30.26
CA ALA A 221 10.71 1.61 29.86
C ALA A 221 10.12 2.21 28.58
N GLN A 222 9.50 1.39 27.73
CA GLN A 222 9.13 1.72 26.35
C GLN A 222 10.35 2.17 25.54
N ASP A 223 11.49 1.49 25.73
CA ASP A 223 12.77 1.81 25.10
C ASP A 223 13.57 0.53 24.76
N GLY A 224 14.59 0.65 23.90
CA GLY A 224 15.32 -0.51 23.38
C GLY A 224 16.33 -0.19 22.28
N LEU A 225 16.57 -1.15 21.39
CA LEU A 225 17.46 -0.98 20.24
C LEU A 225 16.75 -0.24 19.11
N PHE A 226 17.10 1.04 18.92
CA PHE A 226 16.60 1.88 17.83
C PHE A 226 17.72 2.31 16.89
N THR A 227 17.49 2.23 15.57
CA THR A 227 18.41 2.79 14.55
C THR A 227 18.28 4.31 14.42
N GLY A 228 17.11 4.85 14.78
CA GLY A 228 16.77 6.27 14.71
C GLY A 228 16.24 6.72 13.34
N ASP A 229 16.03 5.80 12.39
CA ASP A 229 15.48 6.06 11.06
C ASP A 229 14.99 4.77 10.38
N PHE A 230 14.35 4.91 9.21
CA PHE A 230 13.79 3.83 8.40
C PHE A 230 14.51 3.66 7.03
N SER A 231 15.81 3.98 6.94
CA SER A 231 16.57 4.02 5.68
C SER A 231 17.97 3.41 5.71
N ASP A 232 18.67 3.46 6.84
CA ASP A 232 20.07 3.05 6.99
C ASP A 232 20.19 1.54 7.25
N THR A 233 20.40 0.77 6.18
CA THR A 233 20.59 -0.68 6.25
C THR A 233 21.85 -1.09 7.01
N ASP A 234 22.89 -0.26 7.09
CA ASP A 234 24.14 -0.59 7.80
C ASP A 234 23.95 -0.55 9.32
N LYS A 235 23.07 0.34 9.82
CA LYS A 235 22.56 0.23 11.19
C LYS A 235 21.75 -1.05 11.39
N GLY A 236 20.91 -1.42 10.43
CA GLY A 236 20.15 -2.68 10.46
C GLY A 236 21.04 -3.91 10.59
N ARG A 237 22.12 -3.97 9.80
CA ARG A 237 23.19 -4.97 9.94
C ARG A 237 23.77 -4.94 11.35
N THR A 238 24.21 -3.76 11.83
CA THR A 238 24.85 -3.58 13.15
C THR A 238 23.97 -4.06 14.31
N MET A 239 22.67 -3.76 14.29
CA MET A 239 21.72 -4.25 15.30
C MET A 239 21.52 -5.77 15.21
N THR A 240 21.44 -6.32 14.00
CA THR A 240 21.31 -7.76 13.78
C THR A 240 22.55 -8.51 14.29
N GLU A 241 23.76 -8.04 13.96
CA GLU A 241 25.00 -8.62 14.46
C GLU A 241 25.07 -8.57 15.99
N THR A 242 24.67 -7.44 16.61
CA THR A 242 24.61 -7.29 18.06
C THR A 242 23.66 -8.31 18.72
N LEU A 243 22.49 -8.55 18.13
CA LEU A 243 21.51 -9.52 18.64
C LEU A 243 21.95 -10.98 18.44
N LEU A 244 22.53 -11.31 17.28
CA LEU A 244 23.11 -12.63 17.02
C LEU A 244 24.28 -12.92 17.97
N ASP A 245 25.15 -11.95 18.22
CA ASP A 245 26.31 -12.08 19.13
C ASP A 245 25.86 -12.13 20.62
N ALA A 246 24.70 -11.57 20.95
CA ALA A 246 24.02 -11.81 22.24
C ALA A 246 23.36 -13.20 22.34
N GLY A 247 23.27 -13.94 21.23
CA GLY A 247 22.77 -15.31 21.15
C GLY A 247 21.30 -15.45 20.71
N ALA A 248 20.65 -14.38 20.24
CA ALA A 248 19.33 -14.49 19.62
C ALA A 248 19.41 -15.22 18.27
N ASP A 249 18.44 -16.06 17.95
CA ASP A 249 18.38 -16.79 16.67
C ASP A 249 17.16 -16.47 15.79
N ILE A 250 16.15 -15.80 16.33
CA ILE A 250 15.00 -15.26 15.59
C ILE A 250 14.87 -13.78 15.93
N ILE A 251 14.88 -12.89 14.94
CA ILE A 251 14.90 -11.43 15.11
C ILE A 251 13.76 -10.77 14.31
N MET A 252 13.05 -9.83 14.95
CA MET A 252 12.05 -8.97 14.31
C MET A 252 12.60 -7.54 14.12
N PRO A 253 12.96 -7.11 12.90
CA PRO A 253 13.38 -5.73 12.62
C PRO A 253 12.17 -4.82 12.31
N VAL A 254 11.69 -4.07 13.31
CA VAL A 254 10.58 -3.11 13.20
C VAL A 254 11.06 -1.77 12.62
N ALA A 255 11.67 -1.82 11.44
CA ALA A 255 12.43 -0.70 10.88
C ALA A 255 12.26 -0.53 9.35
N GLY A 256 11.22 -1.13 8.77
CA GLY A 256 10.98 -1.07 7.33
C GLY A 256 12.14 -1.64 6.50
N PRO A 257 12.63 -0.97 5.44
CA PRO A 257 13.70 -1.48 4.58
C PRO A 257 15.04 -1.67 5.32
N VAL A 258 15.24 -1.08 6.50
CA VAL A 258 16.42 -1.32 7.36
C VAL A 258 16.55 -2.81 7.71
N GLY A 259 15.45 -3.57 7.77
CA GLY A 259 15.44 -5.02 7.97
C GLY A 259 16.14 -5.83 6.85
N GLN A 260 16.39 -5.23 5.68
CA GLN A 260 17.25 -5.84 4.65
C GLN A 260 18.69 -6.06 5.16
N GLY A 261 19.15 -5.22 6.09
CA GLY A 261 20.40 -5.43 6.80
C GLY A 261 20.43 -6.72 7.62
N SER A 262 19.27 -7.18 8.13
CA SER A 262 19.16 -8.47 8.81
C SER A 262 19.30 -9.65 7.85
N LEU A 263 18.57 -9.63 6.72
CA LEU A 263 18.66 -10.71 5.71
C LEU A 263 20.08 -10.87 5.17
N ALA A 264 20.78 -9.78 4.86
CA ALA A 264 22.17 -9.82 4.42
C ALA A 264 23.10 -10.44 5.48
N VAL A 265 22.90 -10.12 6.77
CA VAL A 265 23.69 -10.71 7.86
C VAL A 265 23.37 -12.20 8.06
N PHE A 266 22.11 -12.62 7.89
CA PHE A 266 21.73 -14.04 7.98
C PHE A 266 22.32 -14.87 6.82
N GLU A 267 22.32 -14.33 5.61
CA GLU A 267 22.94 -14.95 4.44
C GLU A 267 24.47 -15.05 4.58
N GLU A 268 25.13 -13.98 5.02
CA GLU A 268 26.59 -13.95 5.23
C GLU A 268 27.06 -14.88 6.36
N ARG A 269 26.30 -14.94 7.47
CA ARG A 269 26.63 -15.78 8.64
C ARG A 269 26.08 -17.21 8.52
N GLY A 270 25.17 -17.48 7.59
CA GLY A 270 24.50 -18.77 7.41
C GLY A 270 23.61 -19.18 8.58
N THR A 271 23.07 -18.21 9.34
CA THR A 271 22.31 -18.45 10.58
C THR A 271 21.42 -17.26 10.94
N GLY A 272 20.35 -17.52 11.69
CA GLY A 272 19.36 -16.54 12.10
C GLY A 272 18.11 -16.55 11.20
N LEU A 273 16.97 -16.19 11.77
CA LEU A 273 15.69 -16.07 11.06
C LEU A 273 15.05 -14.70 11.30
N LEU A 274 14.32 -14.22 10.28
CA LEU A 274 13.57 -12.98 10.28
C LEU A 274 12.09 -13.23 10.63
N ILE A 275 11.54 -12.38 11.48
CA ILE A 275 10.10 -12.07 11.51
C ILE A 275 9.91 -10.75 10.77
N GLY A 276 9.31 -10.79 9.58
CA GLY A 276 9.01 -9.61 8.78
C GLY A 276 7.94 -8.72 9.40
N VAL A 277 7.86 -7.47 8.94
CA VAL A 277 6.87 -6.47 9.39
C VAL A 277 6.18 -5.78 8.23
N ASP A 278 4.93 -5.39 8.46
CA ASP A 278 3.98 -4.71 7.57
C ASP A 278 3.53 -5.54 6.35
N THR A 279 4.42 -6.29 5.71
CA THR A 279 4.24 -7.01 4.44
C THR A 279 4.67 -8.49 4.53
N ASP A 280 4.34 -9.32 3.53
CA ASP A 280 4.91 -10.67 3.45
C ASP A 280 6.32 -10.59 2.87
N TRP A 281 7.32 -10.58 3.76
CA TRP A 281 8.72 -10.54 3.36
C TRP A 281 9.11 -11.74 2.49
N SER A 282 8.44 -12.90 2.61
CA SER A 282 8.78 -14.07 1.79
C SER A 282 8.30 -13.97 0.33
N SER A 283 7.35 -13.07 0.04
CA SER A 283 6.98 -12.66 -1.31
C SER A 283 7.85 -11.52 -1.87
N PHE A 284 8.36 -10.62 -1.00
CA PHE A 284 9.24 -9.52 -1.42
C PHE A 284 10.71 -9.94 -1.58
N TYR A 285 11.16 -10.97 -0.86
CA TYR A 285 12.54 -11.49 -0.89
C TYR A 285 12.55 -13.02 -1.14
N PRO A 286 12.03 -13.51 -2.28
CA PRO A 286 11.87 -14.94 -2.53
C PRO A 286 13.20 -15.71 -2.54
N ASP A 287 14.28 -15.09 -3.00
CA ASP A 287 15.62 -15.69 -3.01
C ASP A 287 16.23 -15.86 -1.60
N GLN A 288 15.67 -15.19 -0.59
CA GLN A 288 16.08 -15.24 0.82
C GLN A 288 14.98 -15.85 1.72
N ALA A 289 13.93 -16.46 1.15
CA ALA A 289 12.77 -16.97 1.88
C ALA A 289 13.09 -18.03 2.94
N ASP A 290 14.17 -18.80 2.78
CA ASP A 290 14.64 -19.75 3.81
C ASP A 290 15.05 -19.06 5.12
N PHE A 291 15.40 -17.76 5.11
CA PHE A 291 15.68 -16.96 6.30
C PHE A 291 14.43 -16.28 6.89
N ILE A 292 13.24 -16.41 6.29
CA ILE A 292 12.04 -15.65 6.67
C ILE A 292 11.01 -16.60 7.28
N LEU A 293 10.93 -16.63 8.61
CA LEU A 293 10.09 -17.56 9.36
C LEU A 293 8.60 -17.20 9.27
N ALA A 294 8.27 -15.91 9.40
CA ALA A 294 6.93 -15.36 9.30
C ALA A 294 6.98 -13.85 9.04
N SER A 295 5.82 -13.21 8.86
CA SER A 295 5.68 -11.75 8.87
C SER A 295 4.43 -11.30 9.63
N ALA A 296 4.52 -10.18 10.35
CA ALA A 296 3.42 -9.51 11.02
C ALA A 296 2.85 -8.40 10.12
N MET A 297 1.70 -8.68 9.50
CA MET A 297 1.10 -7.90 8.41
C MET A 297 0.29 -6.70 8.92
N LYS A 298 0.34 -5.57 8.20
CA LYS A 298 -0.68 -4.50 8.23
C LYS A 298 -1.32 -4.40 6.85
N ARG A 299 -2.62 -4.67 6.71
CA ARG A 299 -3.35 -4.65 5.41
C ARG A 299 -3.71 -3.24 4.94
N MET A 300 -2.69 -2.43 4.80
CA MET A 300 -2.73 -1.05 4.30
C MET A 300 -3.15 -1.02 2.83
N ASP A 301 -2.73 -2.03 2.06
CA ASP A 301 -3.19 -2.30 0.69
C ASP A 301 -4.72 -2.32 0.58
N LEU A 302 -5.40 -3.03 1.51
CA LEU A 302 -6.85 -3.13 1.54
C LEU A 302 -7.50 -1.85 2.09
N PHE A 303 -6.90 -1.19 3.09
CA PHE A 303 -7.41 0.09 3.59
C PHE A 303 -7.41 1.18 2.50
N VAL A 304 -6.29 1.35 1.79
CA VAL A 304 -6.16 2.29 0.67
C VAL A 304 -7.15 1.94 -0.43
N PHE A 305 -7.19 0.68 -0.88
CA PHE A 305 -8.12 0.25 -1.93
C PHE A 305 -9.60 0.50 -1.57
N ASP A 306 -10.02 0.09 -0.37
CA ASP A 306 -11.43 0.22 0.06
C ASP A 306 -11.84 1.70 0.23
N THR A 307 -10.90 2.57 0.63
CA THR A 307 -11.18 4.01 0.81
C THR A 307 -11.15 4.79 -0.51
N ILE A 308 -10.29 4.43 -1.47
CA ILE A 308 -10.41 4.91 -2.87
C ILE A 308 -11.76 4.47 -3.44
N LYS A 309 -12.14 3.19 -3.24
CA LYS A 309 -13.43 2.68 -3.71
C LYS A 309 -14.61 3.44 -3.12
N ALA A 310 -14.59 3.74 -1.82
CA ALA A 310 -15.64 4.56 -1.19
C ALA A 310 -15.68 5.99 -1.77
N GLY A 311 -14.53 6.56 -2.16
CA GLY A 311 -14.46 7.82 -2.89
C GLY A 311 -15.10 7.74 -4.29
N VAL A 312 -14.75 6.72 -5.08
CA VAL A 312 -15.29 6.45 -6.43
C VAL A 312 -16.80 6.18 -6.40
N ASP A 313 -17.27 5.40 -5.44
CA ASP A 313 -18.69 5.06 -5.26
C ASP A 313 -19.52 6.23 -4.67
N GLY A 314 -18.88 7.30 -4.19
CA GLY A 314 -19.53 8.43 -3.52
C GLY A 314 -20.05 8.11 -2.10
N THR A 315 -19.51 7.08 -1.47
CA THR A 315 -19.91 6.59 -0.13
C THR A 315 -18.84 6.82 0.95
N PHE A 316 -17.81 7.62 0.66
CA PHE A 316 -16.75 7.96 1.61
C PHE A 316 -17.32 8.67 2.85
N THR A 317 -16.87 8.27 4.04
CA THR A 317 -17.19 8.93 5.30
C THR A 317 -15.95 8.99 6.18
N GLY A 318 -15.59 10.18 6.64
CA GLY A 318 -14.49 10.36 7.59
C GLY A 318 -14.74 9.65 8.92
N ALA A 319 -13.70 8.99 9.44
CA ALA A 319 -13.73 8.15 10.62
C ALA A 319 -12.31 7.84 11.13
N GLN A 320 -12.20 7.24 12.31
CA GLN A 320 -11.03 6.44 12.68
C GLN A 320 -11.27 4.99 12.25
N PHE A 321 -10.42 4.48 11.37
CA PHE A 321 -10.28 3.07 11.08
C PHE A 321 -9.29 2.42 12.07
N ILE A 322 -9.61 1.21 12.52
CA ILE A 322 -8.73 0.37 13.35
C ILE A 322 -8.63 -1.00 12.68
N GLY A 323 -7.43 -1.35 12.20
CA GLY A 323 -7.15 -2.69 11.68
C GLY A 323 -6.78 -3.67 12.81
N ASN A 324 -7.42 -4.83 12.88
CA ASN A 324 -7.19 -5.83 13.93
C ASN A 324 -7.30 -7.28 13.38
N LEU A 325 -7.11 -8.29 14.23
CA LEU A 325 -7.25 -9.70 13.84
C LEU A 325 -8.71 -10.07 13.50
N GLU A 326 -9.69 -9.46 14.16
CA GLU A 326 -11.12 -9.73 13.97
C GLU A 326 -11.60 -9.34 12.56
N ASN A 327 -11.17 -8.17 12.07
CA ASN A 327 -11.50 -7.67 10.74
C ASN A 327 -10.46 -8.06 9.66
N GLY A 328 -9.45 -8.88 10.03
CA GLY A 328 -8.44 -9.42 9.12
C GLY A 328 -7.50 -8.38 8.53
N ARG A 329 -7.28 -7.25 9.23
CA ARG A 329 -6.44 -6.13 8.76
C ARG A 329 -5.08 -6.07 9.44
N VAL A 330 -4.87 -6.88 10.48
CA VAL A 330 -3.53 -7.41 10.81
C VAL A 330 -3.59 -8.94 10.76
N SER A 331 -2.47 -9.59 10.50
CA SER A 331 -2.32 -11.05 10.53
C SER A 331 -0.86 -11.44 10.79
N MET A 332 -0.63 -12.69 11.18
CA MET A 332 0.70 -13.29 11.15
C MET A 332 0.69 -14.39 10.09
N ASP A 333 1.53 -14.22 9.07
CA ASP A 333 1.59 -15.09 7.90
C ASP A 333 2.94 -15.83 7.95
N VAL A 334 2.92 -17.17 7.93
CA VAL A 334 4.15 -17.99 7.97
C VAL A 334 4.86 -17.90 6.62
N GLY A 335 6.18 -17.71 6.64
CA GLY A 335 6.98 -17.51 5.43
C GLY A 335 6.90 -18.72 4.49
N SER A 336 6.91 -18.47 3.19
CA SER A 336 6.66 -19.48 2.15
C SER A 336 7.57 -20.72 2.25
N ALA A 337 8.84 -20.55 2.65
CA ALA A 337 9.78 -21.65 2.86
C ALA A 337 9.58 -22.41 4.20
N TRP A 338 8.70 -21.94 5.09
CA TRP A 338 8.53 -22.44 6.46
C TRP A 338 7.16 -23.08 6.75
N MET A 339 6.19 -22.97 5.85
CA MET A 339 4.82 -23.52 6.02
C MET A 339 4.80 -25.00 6.45
N ASP A 340 5.64 -25.85 5.84
CA ASP A 340 5.76 -27.29 6.18
C ASP A 340 6.85 -27.58 7.25
N LYS A 341 7.56 -26.55 7.74
CA LYS A 341 8.64 -26.67 8.73
C LYS A 341 8.20 -26.32 10.16
N VAL A 342 7.17 -25.50 10.34
CA VAL A 342 6.62 -25.17 11.66
C VAL A 342 5.82 -26.36 12.20
N PRO A 343 5.99 -26.78 13.47
CA PRO A 343 5.20 -27.86 14.06
C PRO A 343 3.69 -27.61 14.02
N ALA A 344 2.92 -28.64 13.65
CA ALA A 344 1.47 -28.52 13.46
C ALA A 344 0.67 -28.33 14.78
N ASP A 345 1.23 -28.76 15.90
CA ASP A 345 0.76 -28.46 17.25
C ASP A 345 1.02 -26.99 17.62
N LEU A 346 2.22 -26.46 17.37
CA LEU A 346 2.52 -25.03 17.55
C LEU A 346 1.59 -24.13 16.70
N MET A 347 1.31 -24.51 15.45
CA MET A 347 0.33 -23.78 14.62
C MET A 347 -1.10 -23.87 15.15
N ALA A 348 -1.50 -25.01 15.74
CA ALA A 348 -2.81 -25.15 16.38
C ALA A 348 -2.93 -24.30 17.66
N GLU A 349 -1.85 -24.16 18.43
CA GLU A 349 -1.78 -23.24 19.57
C GLU A 349 -1.85 -21.78 19.15
N ILE A 350 -1.19 -21.40 18.04
CA ILE A 350 -1.23 -20.03 17.49
C ILE A 350 -2.65 -19.65 17.03
N GLU A 351 -3.36 -20.52 16.31
CA GLU A 351 -4.76 -20.24 15.94
C GLU A 351 -5.71 -20.23 17.16
N ALA A 352 -5.42 -21.02 18.21
CA ALA A 352 -6.15 -20.93 19.47
C ALA A 352 -5.87 -19.62 20.23
N LEU A 353 -4.62 -19.13 20.24
CA LEU A 353 -4.23 -17.85 20.82
C LEU A 353 -4.88 -16.67 20.07
N LYS A 354 -4.86 -16.70 18.74
CA LYS A 354 -5.56 -15.75 17.85
C LYS A 354 -7.06 -15.66 18.18
N ALA A 355 -7.74 -16.79 18.35
CA ALA A 355 -9.15 -16.81 18.76
C ALA A 355 -9.37 -16.18 20.14
N LYS A 356 -8.44 -16.39 21.10
CA LYS A 356 -8.48 -15.78 22.44
C LYS A 356 -8.19 -14.29 22.46
N ILE A 357 -7.33 -13.80 21.57
CA ILE A 357 -7.08 -12.36 21.40
C ILE A 357 -8.34 -11.69 20.84
N ILE A 358 -8.93 -12.25 19.77
CA ILE A 358 -10.18 -11.77 19.18
C ILE A 358 -11.33 -11.77 20.21
N SER A 359 -11.42 -12.79 21.07
CA SER A 359 -12.46 -12.85 22.11
C SER A 359 -12.17 -12.04 23.37
N GLY A 360 -11.00 -11.39 23.48
CA GLY A 360 -10.55 -10.71 24.68
C GLY A 360 -10.27 -11.60 25.90
N GLU A 361 -10.09 -12.91 25.73
CA GLU A 361 -9.60 -13.80 26.80
C GLU A 361 -8.12 -13.52 27.10
N VAL A 362 -7.35 -13.14 26.07
CA VAL A 362 -5.93 -12.78 26.15
C VAL A 362 -5.75 -11.35 25.63
N SER A 363 -5.13 -10.49 26.43
CA SER A 363 -4.76 -9.13 26.00
C SER A 363 -3.44 -9.15 25.24
N ALA A 364 -3.46 -8.70 23.99
CA ALA A 364 -2.25 -8.36 23.25
C ALA A 364 -1.69 -6.96 23.62
N VAL A 365 -2.41 -6.18 24.42
CA VAL A 365 -1.93 -4.89 24.95
C VAL A 365 -1.12 -5.14 26.22
N TYR A 366 0.11 -4.63 26.26
CA TYR A 366 0.98 -4.69 27.43
C TYR A 366 0.37 -3.88 28.60
N PRO A 367 0.26 -4.44 29.83
CA PRO A 367 -0.33 -3.74 30.98
C PRO A 367 0.59 -2.61 31.48
N ARG A 368 0.03 -1.40 31.61
CA ARG A 368 0.72 -0.16 32.02
C ARG A 368 0.10 0.42 33.29
#